data_AF-A0A6C0EDM1-F1
#
_entry.id   AF-A0A6C0EDM1-F1
#
_cell.length_a   1.000
_cell.length_b   1.000
_cell.length_c   1.000
_cell.angle_alpha   90.00
_cell.angle_beta   90.00
_cell.angle_gamma   90.00
#
_symmetry.space_group_name_H-M   'P 1'
#
loop_
_entity.id
_entity.type
_entity.pdbx_description
1 polymer ?
#
loop_
_entity_poly.entity_id
_entity_poly.type
_entity_poly.pdbx_seq_one_letter_code
_entity_poly.pdbx_strand_id
1 'polypeptide(L)'
;MSINELSKNLYINLNSNLNYIYNYNNDNLIDLKNNGIISLLILYYIKLNDSININYIINKIKLNDLDLLKRDYLNILDYYNLNNEIFYQNYLIEFISKIKNNPDIILNKDLDYLIKKKIKDVLLGLNGLFIKTSNTNYNEINTIEYSKLNFYKFDNNLVNKIILFLENNFSKNINYILNNMFIKIKNIEKICIIDGGNVINNYKGKITNQSLQNLENIVNKLIEKNYKPLIILHNKHIKNINNLDYFLKNKNIYYFLSPFKFNDDIFILWFFFKFINNNIDCFIISNDNFNDHINIFKNFIFDFNFKNIFKQYIINYTINPLKINDIPTYSSCIQIIYDTYYKDKIYEIFIPHVNNFMIKY
;
A
#
# COMPACT_ATOMS: atom_id res chain seq x y z
N MET A 1 37.53 19.85 17.14
CA MET A 1 37.68 19.92 15.67
C MET A 1 36.67 20.94 15.18
N SER A 2 37.12 22.09 14.71
CA SER A 2 36.21 23.18 14.34
C SER A 2 35.44 22.81 13.06
N ILE A 3 34.20 23.31 12.90
CA ILE A 3 33.40 23.12 11.67
C ILE A 3 34.20 23.56 10.43
N ASN A 4 35.11 24.53 10.58
CA ASN A 4 36.00 25.02 9.54
C ASN A 4 37.14 24.05 9.16
N GLU A 5 37.57 23.16 10.05
CA GLU A 5 38.57 22.12 9.74
C GLU A 5 37.95 20.90 9.08
N LEU A 6 36.71 20.56 9.44
CA LEU A 6 35.94 19.49 8.79
C LEU A 6 35.57 19.88 7.35
N SER A 7 35.19 21.14 7.11
CA SER A 7 34.94 21.65 5.76
C SER A 7 36.22 21.72 4.92
N LYS A 8 37.38 22.07 5.51
CA LYS A 8 38.67 22.09 4.79
C LYS A 8 39.15 20.70 4.39
N ASN A 9 39.03 19.70 5.27
CA ASN A 9 39.41 18.33 4.95
C ASN A 9 38.46 17.66 3.95
N LEU A 10 37.17 18.01 3.95
CA LEU A 10 36.24 17.61 2.88
C LEU A 10 36.55 18.31 1.56
N TYR A 11 36.93 19.59 1.57
CA TYR A 11 37.29 20.34 0.36
C TYR A 11 38.62 19.85 -0.25
N ILE A 12 39.59 19.45 0.58
CA ILE A 12 40.88 18.92 0.13
C ILE A 12 40.75 17.49 -0.39
N ASN A 13 39.91 16.63 0.23
CA ASN A 13 39.60 15.31 -0.32
C ASN A 13 38.69 15.37 -1.56
N LEU A 14 37.85 16.40 -1.67
CA LEU A 14 37.13 16.68 -2.91
C LEU A 14 38.12 17.13 -3.98
N ASN A 15 39.07 18.04 -3.71
CA ASN A 15 40.02 18.51 -4.71
C ASN A 15 41.02 17.45 -5.19
N SER A 16 41.47 16.52 -4.33
CA SER A 16 42.31 15.39 -4.75
C SER A 16 41.54 14.38 -5.60
N ASN A 17 40.27 14.11 -5.25
CA ASN A 17 39.38 13.31 -6.10
C ASN A 17 38.94 14.07 -7.36
N LEU A 18 38.84 15.39 -7.32
CA LEU A 18 38.43 16.23 -8.46
C LEU A 18 39.54 16.34 -9.49
N ASN A 19 40.81 16.42 -9.09
CA ASN A 19 41.92 16.28 -10.04
C ASN A 19 42.01 14.87 -10.64
N TYR A 20 41.54 13.84 -9.92
CA TYR A 20 41.34 12.51 -10.47
C TYR A 20 40.17 12.46 -11.47
N ILE A 21 39.08 13.19 -11.19
CA ILE A 21 37.88 13.28 -12.05
C ILE A 21 38.14 14.13 -13.31
N TYR A 22 38.91 15.21 -13.19
CA TYR A 22 39.24 16.12 -14.31
C TYR A 22 40.19 15.47 -15.33
N ASN A 23 41.00 14.49 -14.89
CA ASN A 23 41.92 13.73 -15.75
C ASN A 23 41.31 12.48 -16.38
N TYR A 24 40.03 12.17 -16.10
CA TYR A 24 39.29 11.20 -16.90
C TYR A 24 38.90 11.85 -18.21
N ASN A 25 39.74 11.68 -19.24
CA ASN A 25 39.26 11.76 -20.62
C ASN A 25 38.00 10.88 -20.71
N ASN A 26 36.94 11.46 -21.25
CA ASN A 26 35.59 10.92 -21.38
C ASN A 26 35.51 9.46 -21.86
N ASP A 27 36.55 8.96 -22.53
CA ASP A 27 36.63 7.59 -23.03
C ASP A 27 36.97 6.51 -21.97
N ASN A 28 37.48 6.87 -20.78
CA ASN A 28 37.88 5.89 -19.75
C ASN A 28 36.82 5.63 -18.65
N LEU A 29 35.65 6.26 -18.68
CA LEU A 29 34.53 5.98 -17.74
C LEU A 29 34.06 4.51 -17.74
N ILE A 30 34.59 3.69 -18.67
CA ILE A 30 34.21 2.32 -19.01
C ILE A 30 34.46 1.29 -17.89
N ASP A 31 35.24 1.61 -16.84
CA ASP A 31 35.47 0.68 -15.71
C ASP A 31 34.64 0.97 -14.44
N LEU A 32 33.73 1.95 -14.48
CA LEU A 32 32.97 2.38 -13.32
C LEU A 32 31.72 1.51 -13.08
N LYS A 33 31.92 0.24 -12.74
CA LYS A 33 30.88 -0.57 -12.05
C LYS A 33 30.62 -0.13 -10.61
N ASN A 34 31.25 0.96 -10.16
CA ASN A 34 31.09 1.49 -8.81
C ASN A 34 30.07 2.64 -8.79
N ASN A 35 28.83 2.30 -8.45
CA ASN A 35 27.73 3.26 -8.28
C ASN A 35 28.06 4.43 -7.32
N GLY A 36 29.03 4.27 -6.41
CA GLY A 36 29.48 5.35 -5.53
C GLY A 36 30.16 6.51 -6.27
N ILE A 37 31.05 6.20 -7.22
CA ILE A 37 31.78 7.21 -7.99
C ILE A 37 30.82 7.95 -8.93
N ILE A 38 29.93 7.20 -9.58
CA ILE A 38 28.86 7.76 -10.43
C ILE A 38 28.04 8.79 -9.65
N SER A 39 27.55 8.45 -8.45
CA SER A 39 26.78 9.39 -7.62
C SER A 39 27.56 10.66 -7.29
N LEU A 40 28.87 10.54 -7.00
CA LEU A 40 29.72 11.69 -6.68
C LEU A 40 29.94 12.60 -7.90
N LEU A 41 30.14 12.02 -9.09
CA LEU A 41 30.26 12.76 -10.33
C LEU A 41 28.99 13.54 -10.67
N ILE A 42 27.83 12.88 -10.58
CA ILE A 42 26.53 13.52 -10.80
C ILE A 42 26.34 14.70 -9.84
N LEU A 43 26.61 14.49 -8.55
CA LEU A 43 26.54 15.55 -7.54
C LEU A 43 27.50 16.71 -7.83
N TYR A 44 28.70 16.42 -8.32
CA TYR A 44 29.67 17.44 -8.70
C TYR A 44 29.17 18.30 -9.87
N TYR A 45 28.71 17.69 -10.96
CA TYR A 45 28.24 18.44 -12.13
C TYR A 45 26.91 19.17 -11.87
N ILE A 46 26.05 18.64 -10.99
CA ILE A 46 24.87 19.37 -10.48
C ILE A 46 25.32 20.67 -9.78
N LYS A 47 26.35 20.62 -8.93
CA LYS A 47 26.88 21.82 -8.25
C LYS A 47 27.49 22.83 -9.22
N LEU A 48 28.06 22.36 -10.34
CA LEU A 48 28.58 23.21 -11.41
C LEU A 48 27.51 23.74 -12.36
N ASN A 49 26.27 23.28 -12.25
CA ASN A 49 25.19 23.56 -13.19
C ASN A 49 25.54 23.17 -14.65
N ASP A 50 26.16 21.99 -14.80
CA ASP A 50 26.65 21.46 -16.07
C ASP A 50 25.78 20.29 -16.57
N SER A 51 24.68 20.61 -17.25
CA SER A 51 23.76 19.60 -17.78
C SER A 51 24.35 18.75 -18.90
N ILE A 52 25.34 19.26 -19.63
CA ILE A 52 26.01 18.51 -20.70
C ILE A 52 26.73 17.30 -20.12
N ASN A 53 27.55 17.51 -19.07
CA ASN A 53 28.28 16.42 -18.44
C ASN A 53 27.38 15.49 -17.63
N ILE A 54 26.30 15.99 -17.00
CA ILE A 54 25.28 15.14 -16.37
C ILE A 54 24.69 14.17 -17.41
N ASN A 55 24.23 14.70 -18.55
CA ASN A 55 23.62 13.87 -19.60
C ASN A 55 24.63 12.90 -20.23
N TYR A 56 25.88 13.32 -20.39
CA TYR A 56 26.95 12.46 -20.88
C TYR A 56 27.15 11.22 -19.99
N ILE A 57 27.27 11.43 -18.67
CA ILE A 57 27.43 10.33 -17.70
C ILE A 57 26.25 9.38 -17.75
N ILE A 58 25.03 9.92 -17.76
CA ILE A 58 23.83 9.07 -17.73
C ILE A 58 23.69 8.26 -19.03
N ASN A 59 23.97 8.85 -20.19
CA ASN A 59 23.96 8.12 -21.45
C ASN A 59 24.99 6.99 -21.46
N LYS A 60 26.19 7.22 -20.89
CA LYS A 60 27.21 6.17 -20.74
C LYS A 60 26.78 5.04 -19.80
N ILE A 61 26.13 5.36 -18.70
CA ILE A 61 25.58 4.36 -17.76
C ILE A 61 24.57 3.46 -18.48
N LYS A 62 23.64 4.06 -19.23
CA LYS A 62 22.62 3.33 -20.00
C LYS A 62 23.23 2.44 -21.08
N LEU A 63 24.23 2.92 -21.81
CA LEU A 63 24.92 2.14 -22.83
C LEU A 63 25.65 0.91 -22.26
N ASN A 64 25.96 0.92 -20.97
CA ASN A 64 26.67 -0.17 -20.27
C ASN A 64 25.73 -1.05 -19.43
N ASP A 65 24.41 -0.94 -19.60
CA ASP A 65 23.39 -1.65 -18.79
C ASP A 65 23.56 -1.48 -17.27
N LEU A 66 24.16 -0.36 -16.85
CA LEU A 66 24.28 0.00 -15.44
C LEU A 66 23.06 0.79 -15.00
N ASP A 67 22.78 0.75 -13.70
CA ASP A 67 21.62 1.44 -13.15
C ASP A 67 21.97 2.52 -12.12
N LEU A 68 21.30 3.66 -12.24
CA LEU A 68 21.41 4.76 -11.29
C LEU A 68 20.74 4.38 -9.97
N LEU A 69 21.30 4.85 -8.86
CA LEU A 69 20.67 4.67 -7.56
C LEU A 69 19.52 5.66 -7.40
N LYS A 70 18.52 5.32 -6.57
CA LYS A 70 17.38 6.21 -6.26
C LYS A 70 17.79 7.65 -5.94
N ARG A 71 18.84 7.81 -5.13
CA ARG A 71 19.35 9.14 -4.73
C ARG A 71 19.80 9.96 -5.94
N ASP A 72 20.36 9.31 -6.96
CA ASP A 72 20.87 9.98 -8.16
C ASP A 72 19.69 10.47 -8.99
N TYR A 73 18.64 9.65 -9.19
CA TYR A 73 17.39 10.09 -9.82
C TYR A 73 16.79 11.30 -9.10
N LEU A 74 16.67 11.25 -7.77
CA LEU A 74 16.09 12.35 -7.00
C LEU A 74 16.88 13.64 -7.15
N ASN A 75 18.22 13.58 -7.11
CA ASN A 75 19.08 14.74 -7.29
C ASN A 75 19.00 15.30 -8.72
N ILE A 76 18.98 14.43 -9.74
CA ILE A 76 18.85 14.83 -11.15
C ILE A 76 17.49 15.49 -11.40
N LEU A 77 16.42 14.92 -10.86
CA LEU A 77 15.06 15.46 -10.99
C LEU A 77 14.94 16.82 -10.27
N ASP A 78 15.51 16.99 -9.08
CA ASP A 78 15.55 18.28 -8.37
C ASP A 78 16.29 19.34 -9.21
N TYR A 79 17.45 18.98 -9.76
CA TYR A 79 18.24 19.85 -10.63
C TYR A 79 17.45 20.31 -11.87
N TYR A 80 16.91 19.37 -12.65
CA TYR A 80 16.20 19.71 -13.87
C TYR A 80 14.83 20.35 -13.64
N ASN A 81 14.17 20.07 -12.52
CA ASN A 81 12.93 20.75 -12.12
C ASN A 81 13.14 22.26 -11.94
N LEU A 82 14.32 22.68 -11.47
CA LEU A 82 14.68 24.09 -11.33
C LEU A 82 15.09 24.75 -12.65
N ASN A 83 15.72 23.98 -13.55
CA ASN A 83 16.29 24.49 -14.80
C ASN A 83 15.38 24.33 -16.04
N ASN A 84 14.21 23.70 -15.89
CA ASN A 84 13.18 23.52 -16.93
C ASN A 84 13.72 22.91 -18.25
N GLU A 85 14.56 21.88 -18.13
CA GLU A 85 15.21 21.27 -19.29
C GLU A 85 14.41 20.12 -19.93
N ILE A 86 14.54 19.96 -21.25
CA ILE A 86 13.89 18.91 -22.07
C ILE A 86 14.18 17.50 -21.53
N PHE A 87 15.38 17.28 -20.99
CA PHE A 87 15.80 15.97 -20.47
C PHE A 87 15.03 15.54 -19.21
N TYR A 88 14.39 16.48 -18.50
CA TYR A 88 13.58 16.20 -17.31
C TYR A 88 12.55 15.09 -17.55
N GLN A 89 11.83 15.15 -18.67
CA GLN A 89 10.73 14.23 -18.96
C GLN A 89 11.19 12.79 -19.14
N ASN A 90 12.34 12.57 -19.79
CA ASN A 90 12.88 11.23 -20.00
C ASN A 90 13.26 10.57 -18.66
N TYR A 91 13.91 11.32 -17.76
CA TYR A 91 14.29 10.82 -16.44
C TYR A 91 13.09 10.62 -15.53
N LEU A 92 12.08 11.49 -15.63
CA LEU A 92 10.83 11.35 -14.91
C LEU A 92 10.13 10.04 -15.29
N ILE A 93 9.93 9.78 -16.59
CA ILE A 93 9.26 8.56 -17.06
C ILE A 93 9.99 7.31 -16.57
N GLU A 94 11.31 7.30 -16.68
CA GLU A 94 12.15 6.18 -16.24
C GLU A 94 12.02 5.94 -14.73
N PHE A 95 12.12 7.00 -13.92
CA PHE A 95 12.00 6.90 -12.48
C PHE A 95 10.60 6.44 -12.05
N ILE A 96 9.54 7.00 -12.64
CA ILE A 96 8.16 6.57 -12.37
C ILE A 96 7.93 5.11 -12.77
N SER A 97 8.50 4.66 -13.89
CA SER A 97 8.42 3.25 -14.30
C SER A 97 9.03 2.33 -13.23
N LYS A 98 10.20 2.68 -12.70
CA LYS A 98 10.84 1.92 -11.61
C LYS A 98 10.02 1.88 -10.34
N ILE A 99 9.45 3.02 -9.95
CA ILE A 99 8.59 3.09 -8.77
C ILE A 99 7.35 2.22 -8.96
N LYS A 100 6.71 2.25 -10.13
CA LYS A 100 5.55 1.38 -10.42
C LYS A 100 5.90 -0.10 -10.36
N ASN A 101 7.10 -0.46 -10.83
CA ASN A 101 7.60 -1.83 -10.80
C ASN A 101 8.17 -2.27 -9.45
N ASN A 102 8.41 -1.33 -8.51
CA ASN A 102 8.86 -1.61 -7.16
C ASN A 102 8.63 -0.37 -6.26
N PRO A 103 7.42 -0.18 -5.73
CA PRO A 103 7.07 1.00 -4.92
C PRO A 103 7.86 1.12 -3.62
N ASP A 104 8.36 0.00 -3.09
CA ASP A 104 9.20 -0.03 -1.87
C ASP A 104 10.53 0.73 -2.05
N ILE A 105 10.89 1.08 -3.30
CA ILE A 105 11.99 2.00 -3.59
C ILE A 105 11.77 3.35 -2.89
N ILE A 106 10.54 3.88 -2.86
CA ILE A 106 10.23 5.18 -2.25
C ILE A 106 9.80 5.01 -0.80
N LEU A 107 10.52 5.69 0.09
CA LEU A 107 10.24 5.72 1.52
C LEU A 107 9.59 7.05 1.90
N ASN A 108 8.99 7.13 3.10
CA ASN A 108 8.35 8.34 3.61
C ASN A 108 9.25 9.58 3.55
N LYS A 109 10.56 9.44 3.85
CA LYS A 109 11.54 10.53 3.77
C LYS A 109 11.77 11.04 2.34
N ASP A 110 11.63 10.18 1.34
CA ASP A 110 11.81 10.55 -0.06
C ASP A 110 10.58 11.35 -0.52
N LEU A 111 9.38 10.95 -0.08
CA LEU A 111 8.16 11.73 -0.28
C LEU A 111 8.26 13.11 0.38
N ASP A 112 8.76 13.19 1.62
CA ASP A 112 9.00 14.47 2.30
C ASP A 112 9.97 15.37 1.52
N TYR A 113 11.01 14.79 0.92
CA TYR A 113 11.95 15.50 0.06
C TYR A 113 11.28 16.03 -1.22
N LEU A 114 10.49 15.20 -1.92
CA LEU A 114 9.78 15.58 -3.14
C LEU A 114 8.83 16.77 -2.90
N ILE A 115 8.09 16.75 -1.78
CA ILE A 115 7.21 17.85 -1.36
C ILE A 115 8.02 19.11 -1.09
N LYS A 116 9.10 19.00 -0.27
CA LYS A 116 9.95 20.14 0.09
C LYS A 116 10.61 20.79 -1.13
N LYS A 117 11.02 20.00 -2.11
CA LYS A 117 11.65 20.45 -3.36
C LYS A 117 10.66 20.82 -4.46
N LYS A 118 9.37 20.69 -4.18
CA LYS A 118 8.28 20.98 -5.10
C LYS A 118 8.37 20.22 -6.43
N ILE A 119 8.80 18.96 -6.41
CA ILE A 119 8.97 18.13 -7.61
C ILE A 119 7.61 17.51 -7.97
N LYS A 120 6.72 18.35 -8.51
CA LYS A 120 5.30 18.03 -8.73
C LYS A 120 5.11 16.83 -9.66
N ASP A 121 5.86 16.74 -10.75
CA ASP A 121 5.60 15.71 -11.77
C ASP A 121 5.93 14.30 -11.28
N VAL A 122 6.91 14.18 -10.37
CA VAL A 122 7.14 12.91 -9.67
C VAL A 122 5.96 12.57 -8.78
N LEU A 123 5.47 13.52 -7.98
CA LEU A 123 4.32 13.32 -7.10
C LEU A 123 3.07 12.88 -7.88
N LEU A 124 2.86 13.42 -9.08
CA LEU A 124 1.79 12.98 -9.98
C LEU A 124 1.99 11.52 -10.41
N GLY A 125 3.22 11.13 -10.73
CA GLY A 125 3.54 9.73 -11.05
C GLY A 125 3.32 8.74 -9.88
N LEU A 126 3.18 9.21 -8.64
CA LEU A 126 2.92 8.40 -7.45
C LEU A 126 1.43 8.16 -7.15
N ASN A 127 0.52 8.61 -8.01
CA ASN A 127 -0.93 8.44 -7.80
C ASN A 127 -1.30 6.97 -7.51
N GLY A 128 -2.05 6.74 -6.43
CA GLY A 128 -2.48 5.42 -5.97
C GLY A 128 -1.46 4.69 -5.07
N LEU A 129 -0.26 5.22 -4.86
CA LEU A 129 0.73 4.59 -3.98
C LEU A 129 0.42 4.88 -2.50
N PHE A 130 0.45 3.84 -1.67
CA PHE A 130 0.17 3.90 -0.23
C PHE A 130 1.40 4.30 0.59
N ILE A 131 1.98 5.46 0.26
CA ILE A 131 3.15 6.02 0.95
C ILE A 131 2.70 7.24 1.73
N LYS A 132 3.18 7.37 2.97
CA LYS A 132 2.80 8.47 3.88
C LYS A 132 3.94 9.45 4.06
N THR A 133 3.62 10.73 4.20
CA THR A 133 4.59 11.73 4.68
C THR A 133 4.81 11.54 6.18
N SER A 134 6.06 11.68 6.63
CA SER A 134 6.44 11.66 8.05
C SER A 134 6.56 13.06 8.67
N ASN A 135 6.49 14.11 7.86
CA ASN A 135 6.73 15.48 8.31
C ASN A 135 5.44 16.11 8.83
N THR A 136 5.43 16.35 10.15
CA THR A 136 4.34 16.97 10.90
C THR A 136 4.21 18.49 10.67
N ASN A 137 5.19 19.11 10.02
CA ASN A 137 5.22 20.57 9.81
C ASN A 137 4.48 21.02 8.54
N TYR A 138 3.94 20.09 7.75
CA TYR A 138 3.03 20.46 6.67
C TYR A 138 1.71 20.88 7.29
N ASN A 139 1.28 22.12 7.02
CA ASN A 139 0.03 22.65 7.55
C ASN A 139 -1.11 21.68 7.20
N GLU A 140 -1.78 21.14 8.22
CA GLU A 140 -3.07 20.48 8.06
C GLU A 140 -4.01 21.50 7.39
N ILE A 141 -4.43 21.20 6.16
CA ILE A 141 -5.46 22.00 5.52
C ILE A 141 -6.77 21.43 6.05
N ASN A 142 -7.43 22.15 6.96
CA ASN A 142 -8.68 21.72 7.59
C ASN A 142 -9.87 21.60 6.62
N THR A 143 -9.70 21.94 5.34
CA THR A 143 -10.75 22.00 4.31
C THR A 143 -10.53 20.97 3.20
N ILE A 144 -10.14 19.75 3.55
CA ILE A 144 -10.04 18.68 2.56
C ILE A 144 -11.43 18.24 2.19
N GLU A 145 -11.79 18.41 0.92
CA GLU A 145 -13.03 17.86 0.37
C GLU A 145 -12.87 16.35 0.15
N TYR A 146 -12.94 15.58 1.23
CA TYR A 146 -12.81 14.11 1.21
C TYR A 146 -13.77 13.43 0.23
N SER A 147 -14.88 14.07 -0.13
CA SER A 147 -15.84 13.57 -1.12
C SER A 147 -15.27 13.44 -2.53
N LYS A 148 -14.16 14.11 -2.85
CA LYS A 148 -13.47 14.01 -4.15
C LYS A 148 -12.42 12.88 -4.19
N LEU A 149 -12.13 12.25 -3.05
CA LEU A 149 -11.16 11.17 -2.97
C LEU A 149 -11.76 9.84 -3.42
N ASN A 150 -10.94 9.06 -4.11
CA ASN A 150 -11.29 7.75 -4.60
C ASN A 150 -11.02 6.65 -3.56
N PHE A 151 -11.84 5.61 -3.63
CA PHE A 151 -11.59 4.33 -3.00
C PHE A 151 -11.05 3.34 -4.04
N TYR A 152 -9.76 3.04 -3.99
CA TYR A 152 -9.09 2.14 -4.91
C TYR A 152 -9.60 0.71 -4.71
N LYS A 153 -9.97 0.05 -5.80
CA LYS A 153 -10.49 -1.32 -5.81
C LYS A 153 -9.49 -2.27 -6.46
N PHE A 154 -9.66 -3.56 -6.21
CA PHE A 154 -8.89 -4.58 -6.91
C PHE A 154 -9.28 -4.63 -8.39
N ASP A 155 -8.32 -4.97 -9.24
CA ASP A 155 -8.58 -5.33 -10.62
C ASP A 155 -9.39 -6.65 -10.69
N ASN A 156 -10.44 -6.67 -11.50
CA ASN A 156 -11.32 -7.84 -11.60
C ASN A 156 -10.61 -9.09 -12.13
N ASN A 157 -9.62 -8.94 -13.03
CA ASN A 157 -8.86 -10.10 -13.52
C ASN A 157 -7.98 -10.67 -12.40
N LEU A 158 -7.38 -9.80 -11.60
CA LEU A 158 -6.62 -10.20 -10.41
C LEU A 158 -7.50 -10.95 -9.41
N VAL A 159 -8.68 -10.42 -9.09
CA VAL A 159 -9.64 -11.07 -8.18
C VAL A 159 -10.05 -12.46 -8.69
N ASN A 160 -10.36 -12.58 -9.99
CA ASN A 160 -10.70 -13.86 -10.60
C ASN A 160 -9.56 -14.88 -10.51
N LYS A 161 -8.31 -14.46 -10.77
CA LYS A 161 -7.13 -15.34 -10.63
C LYS A 161 -6.97 -15.84 -9.19
N ILE A 162 -7.17 -14.98 -8.20
CA ILE A 162 -7.10 -15.35 -6.77
C ILE A 162 -8.19 -16.37 -6.43
N ILE A 163 -9.42 -16.12 -6.84
CA ILE A 163 -10.55 -17.04 -6.61
C ILE A 163 -10.24 -18.42 -7.21
N LEU A 164 -9.79 -18.46 -8.47
CA LEU A 164 -9.43 -19.72 -9.14
C LEU A 164 -8.29 -20.44 -8.42
N PHE A 165 -7.27 -19.70 -7.99
CA PHE A 165 -6.19 -20.27 -7.18
C PHE A 165 -6.72 -20.92 -5.90
N LEU A 166 -7.58 -20.23 -5.15
CA LEU A 166 -8.17 -20.76 -3.92
C LEU A 166 -9.04 -22.00 -4.20
N GLU A 167 -9.92 -21.94 -5.19
CA GLU A 167 -10.82 -23.05 -5.55
C GLU A 167 -10.06 -24.30 -6.02
N ASN A 168 -8.94 -24.13 -6.72
CA ASN A 168 -8.09 -25.25 -7.15
C ASN A 168 -7.38 -25.95 -5.97
N ASN A 169 -7.21 -25.28 -4.84
CA ASN A 169 -6.63 -25.85 -3.63
C ASN A 169 -7.68 -26.52 -2.71
N PHE A 170 -8.97 -26.39 -3.04
CA PHE A 170 -10.05 -27.04 -2.31
C PHE A 170 -10.48 -28.35 -2.96
N SER A 171 -10.93 -29.30 -2.15
CA SER A 171 -11.58 -30.51 -2.67
C SER A 171 -12.93 -30.15 -3.30
N LYS A 172 -13.40 -30.99 -4.25
CA LYS A 172 -14.71 -30.80 -4.91
C LYS A 172 -15.86 -30.62 -3.91
N ASN A 173 -15.85 -31.37 -2.81
CA ASN A 173 -16.88 -31.28 -1.76
C ASN A 173 -16.84 -29.93 -1.03
N ILE A 174 -15.65 -29.40 -0.74
CA ILE A 174 -15.50 -28.09 -0.11
C ILE A 174 -16.00 -27.00 -1.05
N ASN A 175 -15.59 -27.03 -2.32
CA ASN A 175 -16.06 -26.08 -3.33
C ASN A 175 -17.59 -26.09 -3.48
N TYR A 176 -18.19 -27.28 -3.48
CA TYR A 176 -19.66 -27.42 -3.53
C TYR A 176 -20.35 -26.75 -2.33
N ILE A 177 -19.86 -26.97 -1.11
CA ILE A 177 -20.43 -26.37 0.11
C ILE A 177 -20.28 -24.84 0.07
N LEU A 178 -19.10 -24.33 -0.28
CA LEU A 178 -18.83 -22.89 -0.36
C LEU A 178 -19.73 -22.21 -1.39
N ASN A 179 -19.84 -22.77 -2.59
CA ASN A 179 -20.69 -22.22 -3.64
C ASN A 179 -22.18 -22.22 -3.25
N ASN A 180 -22.67 -23.32 -2.66
CA ASN A 180 -24.05 -23.37 -2.17
C ASN A 180 -24.33 -22.32 -1.10
N MET A 181 -23.37 -22.07 -0.23
CA MET A 181 -23.49 -21.03 0.78
C MET A 181 -23.47 -19.63 0.15
N PHE A 182 -22.52 -19.36 -0.75
CA PHE A 182 -22.44 -18.11 -1.49
C PHE A 182 -23.74 -17.80 -2.26
N ILE A 183 -24.33 -18.79 -2.94
CA ILE A 183 -25.60 -18.62 -3.66
C ILE A 183 -26.74 -18.15 -2.76
N LYS A 184 -26.77 -18.58 -1.48
CA LYS A 184 -27.80 -18.15 -0.53
C LYS A 184 -27.66 -16.70 -0.08
N ILE A 185 -26.46 -16.12 -0.20
CA ILE A 185 -26.13 -14.81 0.37
C ILE A 185 -25.69 -13.77 -0.67
N LYS A 186 -25.47 -14.17 -1.93
CA LYS A 186 -25.01 -13.27 -3.01
C LYS A 186 -25.98 -12.13 -3.37
N ASN A 187 -27.25 -12.22 -2.98
CA ASN A 187 -28.24 -11.18 -3.26
C ASN A 187 -28.28 -10.09 -2.17
N ILE A 188 -27.43 -10.19 -1.14
CA ILE A 188 -27.33 -9.18 -0.10
C ILE A 188 -26.39 -8.07 -0.57
N GLU A 189 -26.85 -6.83 -0.48
CA GLU A 189 -26.09 -5.65 -0.94
C GLU A 189 -24.85 -5.38 -0.09
N LYS A 190 -24.97 -5.55 1.23
CA LYS A 190 -23.94 -5.22 2.22
C LYS A 190 -23.66 -6.40 3.14
N ILE A 191 -22.45 -6.94 3.04
CA ILE A 191 -21.99 -8.08 3.83
C ILE A 191 -20.78 -7.67 4.65
N CYS A 192 -20.69 -8.21 5.86
CA CYS A 192 -19.51 -8.08 6.68
C CYS A 192 -19.02 -9.45 7.11
N ILE A 193 -17.81 -9.84 6.68
CA ILE A 193 -17.20 -11.10 7.06
C ILE A 193 -16.54 -10.91 8.42
N ILE A 194 -16.96 -11.67 9.41
CA ILE A 194 -16.36 -11.64 10.75
C ILE A 194 -15.38 -12.80 10.84
N ASP A 195 -14.12 -12.48 11.11
CA ASP A 195 -13.12 -13.44 11.57
C ASP A 195 -13.48 -13.86 13.00
N GLY A 196 -14.31 -14.90 13.10
CA GLY A 196 -14.85 -15.34 14.36
C GLY A 196 -13.75 -15.85 15.28
N GLY A 197 -12.70 -16.48 14.73
CA GLY A 197 -11.55 -16.96 15.48
C GLY A 197 -10.80 -15.83 16.18
N ASN A 198 -10.53 -14.74 15.46
CA ASN A 198 -9.92 -13.53 16.02
C ASN A 198 -10.79 -12.89 17.11
N VAL A 199 -12.10 -12.80 16.89
CA VAL A 199 -13.06 -12.20 17.84
C VAL A 199 -13.15 -12.99 19.14
N ILE A 200 -13.35 -14.31 19.07
CA ILE A 200 -13.58 -15.11 20.28
C ILE A 200 -12.31 -15.31 21.11
N ASN A 201 -11.13 -15.30 20.49
CA ASN A 201 -9.85 -15.49 21.18
C ASN A 201 -9.25 -14.19 21.74
N ASN A 202 -9.86 -13.04 21.47
CA ASN A 202 -9.35 -11.72 21.86
C ASN A 202 -9.22 -11.56 23.40
N TYR A 203 -10.00 -12.30 24.20
CA TYR A 203 -9.88 -12.26 25.66
C TYR A 203 -8.82 -13.22 26.19
N LYS A 204 -7.57 -12.74 26.31
CA LYS A 204 -6.41 -13.49 26.88
C LYS A 204 -6.15 -14.85 26.20
N GLY A 205 -6.50 -14.99 24.92
CA GLY A 205 -6.36 -16.25 24.18
C GLY A 205 -7.28 -17.38 24.67
N LYS A 206 -8.27 -17.07 25.51
CA LYS A 206 -9.21 -18.03 26.07
C LYS A 206 -10.61 -17.80 25.54
N ILE A 207 -11.23 -18.89 25.13
CA ILE A 207 -12.62 -18.94 24.74
C ILE A 207 -13.48 -18.99 26.01
N THR A 208 -14.32 -17.98 26.23
CA THR A 208 -15.13 -17.82 27.44
C THR A 208 -16.55 -17.35 27.08
N ASN A 209 -17.48 -17.31 28.06
CA ASN A 209 -18.79 -16.70 27.83
C ASN A 209 -18.67 -15.22 27.41
N GLN A 210 -17.67 -14.50 27.91
CA GLN A 210 -17.35 -13.15 27.46
C GLN A 210 -17.01 -13.12 25.97
N SER A 211 -16.31 -14.14 25.46
CA SER A 211 -15.99 -14.25 24.02
C SER A 211 -17.25 -14.29 23.16
N LEU A 212 -18.29 -15.03 23.60
CA LEU A 212 -19.57 -15.08 22.92
C LEU A 212 -20.30 -13.73 22.98
N GLN A 213 -20.31 -13.09 24.15
CA GLN A 213 -20.89 -11.74 24.32
C GLN A 213 -20.20 -10.71 23.43
N ASN A 214 -18.87 -10.78 23.29
CA ASN A 214 -18.12 -9.89 22.41
C ASN A 214 -18.51 -10.09 20.94
N LEU A 215 -18.62 -11.35 20.50
CA LEU A 215 -19.07 -11.69 19.15
C LEU A 215 -20.50 -11.21 18.90
N GLU A 216 -21.39 -11.43 19.87
CA GLU A 216 -22.78 -10.96 19.82
C GLU A 216 -22.86 -9.44 19.71
N ASN A 217 -22.08 -8.70 20.50
CA ASN A 217 -22.10 -7.25 20.46
C ASN A 217 -21.55 -6.70 19.13
N ILE A 218 -20.52 -7.33 18.54
CA ILE A 218 -20.02 -6.97 17.21
C ILE A 218 -21.10 -7.21 16.15
N VAL A 219 -21.74 -8.39 16.18
CA VAL A 219 -22.85 -8.74 15.28
C VAL A 219 -23.98 -7.71 15.37
N ASN A 220 -24.44 -7.38 16.58
CA ASN A 220 -25.52 -6.43 16.77
C ASN A 220 -25.15 -5.05 16.21
N LYS A 221 -23.93 -4.55 16.49
CA LYS A 221 -23.45 -3.27 15.93
C LYS A 221 -23.37 -3.25 14.40
N LEU A 222 -22.99 -4.37 13.77
CA LEU A 222 -22.96 -4.45 12.31
C LEU A 222 -24.35 -4.43 11.69
N ILE A 223 -25.30 -5.13 12.33
CA ILE A 223 -26.71 -5.11 11.92
C ILE A 223 -27.29 -3.69 12.06
N GLU A 224 -26.99 -2.99 13.15
CA GLU A 224 -27.36 -1.57 13.35
C GLU A 224 -26.77 -0.66 12.25
N LYS A 225 -25.59 -1.00 11.72
CA LYS A 225 -24.95 -0.33 10.57
C LYS A 225 -25.47 -0.81 9.20
N ASN A 226 -26.55 -1.59 9.14
CA ASN A 226 -27.14 -2.18 7.93
C ASN A 226 -26.21 -3.14 7.16
N TYR A 227 -25.31 -3.85 7.86
CA TYR A 227 -24.53 -4.94 7.29
C TYR A 227 -25.10 -6.29 7.71
N LYS A 228 -25.16 -7.25 6.77
CA LYS A 228 -25.44 -8.64 7.13
C LYS A 228 -24.14 -9.34 7.52
N PRO A 229 -24.00 -9.84 8.76
CA PRO A 229 -22.79 -10.52 9.19
C PRO A 229 -22.74 -11.94 8.62
N LEU A 230 -21.55 -12.32 8.14
CA LEU A 230 -21.14 -13.69 7.83
C LEU A 230 -19.99 -14.07 8.76
N ILE A 231 -20.21 -14.99 9.69
CA ILE A 231 -19.18 -15.43 10.63
C ILE A 231 -18.41 -16.61 10.06
N ILE A 232 -17.09 -16.50 9.96
CA ILE A 232 -16.22 -17.63 9.62
C ILE A 232 -15.51 -18.10 10.89
N LEU A 233 -15.63 -19.39 11.21
CA LEU A 233 -15.07 -19.99 12.41
C LEU A 233 -14.51 -21.37 12.11
N HIS A 234 -13.38 -21.73 12.70
CA HIS A 234 -12.94 -23.12 12.66
C HIS A 234 -13.83 -24.04 13.51
N ASN A 235 -14.14 -25.24 13.00
CA ASN A 235 -15.01 -26.24 13.66
C ASN A 235 -14.62 -26.55 15.12
N LYS A 236 -13.33 -26.48 15.46
CA LYS A 236 -12.79 -26.68 16.82
C LYS A 236 -13.39 -25.71 17.86
N HIS A 237 -13.81 -24.51 17.44
CA HIS A 237 -14.27 -23.47 18.36
C HIS A 237 -15.69 -23.71 18.88
N ILE A 238 -16.53 -24.41 18.10
CA ILE A 238 -17.92 -24.69 18.48
C ILE A 238 -18.02 -25.51 19.75
N LYS A 239 -17.20 -26.57 19.85
CA LYS A 239 -17.18 -27.45 21.02
C LYS A 239 -16.75 -26.74 22.31
N ASN A 240 -16.08 -25.58 22.18
CA ASN A 240 -15.49 -24.86 23.30
C ASN A 240 -16.37 -23.67 23.76
N ILE A 241 -17.41 -23.31 23.02
CA ILE A 241 -18.34 -22.21 23.39
C ILE A 241 -19.72 -22.79 23.64
N ASN A 242 -20.11 -22.86 24.91
CA ASN A 242 -21.48 -23.18 25.27
C ASN A 242 -22.44 -22.18 24.61
N ASN A 243 -23.51 -22.70 23.98
CA ASN A 243 -24.56 -21.93 23.32
C ASN A 243 -24.18 -21.20 22.02
N LEU A 244 -22.99 -21.41 21.43
CA LEU A 244 -22.66 -20.80 20.13
C LEU A 244 -23.63 -21.25 19.03
N ASP A 245 -23.90 -22.56 18.94
CA ASP A 245 -24.83 -23.09 17.94
C ASP A 245 -26.25 -22.52 18.10
N TYR A 246 -26.67 -22.32 19.36
CA TYR A 246 -27.96 -21.71 19.68
C TYR A 246 -27.99 -20.23 19.25
N PHE A 247 -26.95 -19.46 19.58
CA PHE A 247 -26.79 -18.07 19.17
C PHE A 247 -26.84 -17.92 17.65
N LEU A 248 -26.05 -18.71 16.93
CA LEU A 248 -25.97 -18.67 15.46
C LEU A 248 -27.31 -19.00 14.80
N LYS A 249 -27.98 -20.06 15.25
CA LYS A 249 -29.27 -20.50 14.69
C LYS A 249 -30.40 -19.54 15.03
N ASN A 250 -30.52 -19.12 16.30
CA ASN A 250 -31.66 -18.32 16.74
C ASN A 250 -31.64 -16.90 16.19
N LYS A 251 -30.46 -16.31 16.02
CA LYS A 251 -30.34 -14.96 15.44
C LYS A 251 -30.35 -14.97 13.91
N ASN A 252 -30.53 -16.14 13.27
CA ASN A 252 -30.49 -16.29 11.81
C ASN A 252 -29.25 -15.61 11.19
N ILE A 253 -28.10 -15.86 11.82
CA ILE A 253 -26.80 -15.34 11.40
C ILE A 253 -26.21 -16.31 10.39
N TYR A 254 -25.68 -15.81 9.27
CA TYR A 254 -24.93 -16.66 8.36
C TYR A 254 -23.58 -17.00 8.97
N TYR A 255 -23.22 -18.27 8.94
CA TYR A 255 -21.92 -18.72 9.42
C TYR A 255 -21.38 -19.87 8.58
N PHE A 256 -20.06 -19.94 8.47
CA PHE A 256 -19.34 -21.04 7.85
C PHE A 256 -18.36 -21.63 8.85
N LEU A 257 -18.33 -22.96 8.91
CA LEU A 257 -17.44 -23.69 9.79
C LEU A 257 -16.31 -24.30 8.96
N SER A 258 -15.09 -23.78 9.11
CA SER A 258 -13.96 -24.32 8.34
C SER A 258 -13.67 -25.77 8.76
N PRO A 259 -13.40 -26.67 7.80
CA PRO A 259 -13.09 -28.07 8.08
C PRO A 259 -11.83 -28.23 8.93
N PHE A 260 -11.73 -29.35 9.65
CA PHE A 260 -10.50 -29.72 10.35
C PHE A 260 -9.31 -29.77 9.38
N LYS A 261 -8.14 -29.34 9.86
CA LYS A 261 -6.85 -29.29 9.12
C LYS A 261 -6.72 -28.15 8.10
N PHE A 262 -7.76 -27.35 7.89
CA PHE A 262 -7.65 -26.14 7.07
C PHE A 262 -7.58 -24.91 7.98
N ASN A 263 -6.86 -23.89 7.50
CA ASN A 263 -6.90 -22.57 8.12
C ASN A 263 -8.21 -21.86 7.71
N ASP A 264 -8.95 -21.31 8.69
CA ASP A 264 -10.13 -20.47 8.49
C ASP A 264 -9.86 -19.23 7.64
N ASP A 265 -8.66 -18.66 7.70
CA ASP A 265 -8.25 -17.47 6.95
C ASP A 265 -8.44 -17.63 5.44
N ILE A 266 -8.19 -18.83 4.91
CA ILE A 266 -8.33 -19.11 3.47
C ILE A 266 -9.80 -19.00 3.05
N PHE A 267 -10.74 -19.37 3.93
CA PHE A 267 -12.18 -19.25 3.66
C PHE A 267 -12.66 -17.81 3.81
N ILE A 268 -12.12 -17.05 4.75
CA ILE A 268 -12.36 -15.60 4.86
C ILE A 268 -11.95 -14.93 3.54
N LEU A 269 -10.74 -15.20 3.04
CA LEU A 269 -10.24 -14.68 1.78
C LEU A 269 -11.11 -15.12 0.60
N TRP A 270 -11.53 -16.39 0.53
CA TRP A 270 -12.39 -16.88 -0.53
C TRP A 270 -13.73 -16.14 -0.58
N PHE A 271 -14.43 -16.02 0.55
CA PHE A 271 -15.70 -15.30 0.62
C PHE A 271 -15.52 -13.82 0.26
N PHE A 272 -14.48 -13.18 0.81
CA PHE A 272 -14.16 -11.79 0.54
C PHE A 272 -13.99 -11.54 -0.97
N PHE A 273 -13.09 -12.27 -1.63
CA PHE A 273 -12.86 -12.10 -3.06
C PHE A 273 -14.09 -12.46 -3.89
N LYS A 274 -14.88 -13.48 -3.52
CA LYS A 274 -16.14 -13.80 -4.20
C LYS A 274 -17.14 -12.65 -4.13
N PHE A 275 -17.30 -12.01 -2.98
CA PHE A 275 -18.22 -10.86 -2.85
C PHE A 275 -17.74 -9.66 -3.67
N ILE A 276 -16.46 -9.31 -3.57
CA ILE A 276 -15.86 -8.23 -4.37
C ILE A 276 -16.05 -8.48 -5.87
N ASN A 277 -15.81 -9.70 -6.34
CA ASN A 277 -15.99 -10.07 -7.76
C ASN A 277 -17.44 -9.95 -8.26
N ASN A 278 -18.42 -9.98 -7.35
CA ASN A 278 -19.83 -9.86 -7.65
C ASN A 278 -20.38 -8.45 -7.32
N ASN A 279 -19.51 -7.46 -7.12
CA ASN A 279 -19.85 -6.07 -6.79
C ASN A 279 -20.69 -5.93 -5.51
N ILE A 280 -20.53 -6.84 -4.55
CA ILE A 280 -21.18 -6.77 -3.24
C ILE A 280 -20.30 -5.97 -2.30
N ASP A 281 -20.89 -5.01 -1.58
CA ASP A 281 -20.16 -4.20 -0.59
C ASP A 281 -19.75 -5.10 0.58
N CYS A 282 -18.44 -5.30 0.75
CA CYS A 282 -17.89 -6.30 1.63
C CYS A 282 -16.66 -5.81 2.38
N PHE A 283 -16.67 -5.96 3.71
CA PHE A 283 -15.53 -5.70 4.59
C PHE A 283 -15.28 -6.91 5.50
N ILE A 284 -14.08 -6.98 6.06
CA ILE A 284 -13.66 -8.00 7.02
C ILE A 284 -13.52 -7.36 8.40
N ILE A 285 -14.19 -7.89 9.43
CA ILE A 285 -13.90 -7.55 10.82
C ILE A 285 -12.82 -8.50 11.33
N SER A 286 -11.62 -7.98 11.54
CA SER A 286 -10.53 -8.68 12.21
C SER A 286 -9.51 -7.69 12.78
N ASN A 287 -8.80 -8.11 13.83
CA ASN A 287 -7.57 -7.44 14.27
C ASN A 287 -6.30 -8.06 13.66
N ASP A 288 -6.45 -9.13 12.87
CA ASP A 288 -5.39 -9.66 12.02
C ASP A 288 -5.33 -8.90 10.69
N ASN A 289 -4.11 -8.69 10.20
CA ASN A 289 -3.85 -8.07 8.90
C ASN A 289 -3.64 -9.11 7.79
N PHE A 290 -3.73 -10.41 8.09
CA PHE A 290 -3.57 -11.54 7.17
C PHE A 290 -2.25 -11.51 6.38
N ASN A 291 -1.19 -10.92 6.95
CA ASN A 291 0.06 -10.67 6.24
C ASN A 291 0.65 -11.96 5.64
N ASP A 292 0.62 -13.05 6.40
CA ASP A 292 1.18 -14.33 5.99
C ASP A 292 0.28 -15.08 4.98
N HIS A 293 -1.03 -14.88 5.06
CA HIS A 293 -2.00 -15.49 4.14
C HIS A 293 -2.07 -14.76 2.80
N ILE A 294 -1.84 -13.44 2.78
CA ILE A 294 -1.69 -12.67 1.55
C ILE A 294 -0.39 -13.05 0.83
N ASN A 295 0.67 -13.38 1.59
CA ASN A 295 1.96 -13.76 1.00
C ASN A 295 1.86 -15.01 0.10
N ILE A 296 0.85 -15.87 0.30
CA ILE A 296 0.61 -17.05 -0.54
C ILE A 296 0.36 -16.63 -2.01
N PHE A 297 -0.14 -15.42 -2.24
CA PHE A 297 -0.41 -14.90 -3.57
C PHE A 297 0.78 -14.18 -4.23
N LYS A 298 1.91 -13.98 -3.53
CA LYS A 298 3.07 -13.23 -4.05
C LYS A 298 3.58 -13.72 -5.40
N ASN A 299 3.55 -15.04 -5.63
CA ASN A 299 4.02 -15.62 -6.88
C ASN A 299 3.07 -15.38 -8.07
N PHE A 300 1.83 -14.96 -7.81
CA PHE A 300 0.79 -14.76 -8.81
C PHE A 300 0.38 -13.28 -8.97
N ILE A 301 0.72 -12.44 -7.99
CA ILE A 301 0.35 -11.03 -7.91
C ILE A 301 1.61 -10.18 -8.05
N PHE A 302 1.80 -9.59 -9.23
CA PHE A 302 2.80 -8.54 -9.49
C PHE A 302 2.29 -7.15 -9.07
N ASP A 303 1.27 -7.07 -8.23
CA ASP A 303 0.71 -5.80 -7.77
C ASP A 303 1.19 -5.50 -6.34
N PHE A 304 2.16 -4.61 -6.26
CA PHE A 304 2.73 -4.11 -5.01
C PHE A 304 1.71 -3.37 -4.13
N ASN A 305 0.63 -2.83 -4.71
CA ASN A 305 -0.43 -2.20 -3.95
C ASN A 305 -1.45 -3.20 -3.41
N PHE A 306 -1.46 -4.45 -3.87
CA PHE A 306 -2.44 -5.46 -3.47
C PHE A 306 -2.62 -5.54 -1.95
N LYS A 307 -1.51 -5.63 -1.22
CA LYS A 307 -1.53 -5.73 0.24
C LYS A 307 -2.17 -4.52 0.91
N ASN A 308 -1.90 -3.33 0.39
CA ASN A 308 -2.42 -2.09 0.95
C ASN A 308 -3.89 -1.87 0.57
N ILE A 309 -4.27 -2.21 -0.67
CA ILE A 309 -5.67 -2.28 -1.11
C ILE A 309 -6.44 -3.33 -0.31
N PHE A 310 -5.83 -4.44 0.09
CA PHE A 310 -6.50 -5.42 0.96
C PHE A 310 -6.74 -4.87 2.36
N LYS A 311 -5.74 -4.24 2.96
CA LYS A 311 -5.81 -3.70 4.33
C LYS A 311 -6.94 -2.70 4.55
N GLN A 312 -7.28 -1.88 3.56
CA GLN A 312 -8.42 -0.94 3.68
C GLN A 312 -9.78 -1.65 3.79
N TYR A 313 -9.88 -2.93 3.42
CA TYR A 313 -11.12 -3.70 3.62
C TYR A 313 -11.19 -4.37 5.00
N ILE A 314 -10.12 -4.30 5.79
CA ILE A 314 -10.07 -4.84 7.15
C ILE A 314 -10.46 -3.73 8.13
N ILE A 315 -11.50 -3.98 8.92
CA ILE A 315 -12.02 -3.06 9.93
C ILE A 315 -11.68 -3.62 11.31
N ASN A 316 -10.75 -2.95 11.98
CA ASN A 316 -10.35 -3.31 13.34
C ASN A 316 -11.43 -2.94 14.37
N TYR A 317 -11.34 -3.57 15.53
CA TYR A 317 -12.26 -3.34 16.64
C TYR A 317 -11.56 -3.42 18.00
N THR A 318 -12.10 -2.68 18.98
CA THR A 318 -11.77 -2.80 20.41
C THR A 318 -12.96 -3.37 21.14
N ILE A 319 -12.75 -4.13 22.22
CA ILE A 319 -13.84 -4.77 22.98
C ILE A 319 -14.23 -3.95 24.22
N ASN A 320 -13.28 -3.25 24.85
CA ASN A 320 -13.49 -2.52 26.09
C ASN A 320 -12.88 -1.10 26.02
N PRO A 321 -13.65 -0.07 25.67
CA PRO A 321 -15.05 -0.11 25.23
C PRO A 321 -15.19 -0.74 23.83
N LEU A 322 -16.37 -1.29 23.52
CA LEU A 322 -16.64 -1.85 22.21
C LEU A 322 -16.66 -0.73 21.16
N LYS A 323 -15.69 -0.72 20.25
CA LYS A 323 -15.64 0.20 19.11
C LYS A 323 -15.28 -0.60 17.87
N ILE A 324 -16.07 -0.46 16.81
CA ILE A 324 -15.72 -0.94 15.47
C ILE A 324 -15.27 0.31 14.72
N ASN A 325 -14.08 0.27 14.13
CA ASN A 325 -13.57 1.40 13.35
C ASN A 325 -14.52 1.74 12.19
N ASP A 326 -14.47 2.99 11.75
CA ASP A 326 -15.31 3.43 10.64
C ASP A 326 -14.85 2.79 9.34
N ILE A 327 -15.84 2.53 8.48
CA ILE A 327 -15.60 1.97 7.16
C ILE A 327 -15.00 3.08 6.30
N PRO A 328 -13.81 2.88 5.71
CA PRO A 328 -13.17 3.90 4.90
C PRO A 328 -14.00 4.17 3.64
N THR A 329 -14.26 5.44 3.37
CA THR A 329 -14.92 5.89 2.14
C THR A 329 -13.92 6.26 1.03
N TYR A 330 -12.63 6.31 1.36
CA TYR A 330 -11.53 6.60 0.45
C TYR A 330 -10.27 5.83 0.84
N SER A 331 -9.33 5.66 -0.10
CA SER A 331 -8.04 5.02 0.18
C SER A 331 -7.04 6.03 0.73
N SER A 332 -6.37 5.69 1.83
CA SER A 332 -5.30 6.51 2.42
C SER A 332 -3.97 6.35 1.65
N CYS A 333 -3.98 6.69 0.37
CA CYS A 333 -2.83 6.70 -0.56
C CYS A 333 -2.67 8.09 -1.19
N ILE A 334 -1.58 8.32 -1.93
CA ILE A 334 -1.41 9.56 -2.69
C ILE A 334 -2.50 9.62 -3.78
N GLN A 335 -3.25 10.71 -3.86
CA GLN A 335 -4.35 10.87 -4.81
C GLN A 335 -4.25 12.18 -5.59
N ILE A 336 -4.40 12.11 -6.91
CA ILE A 336 -4.55 13.30 -7.78
C ILE A 336 -6.03 13.61 -7.94
N ILE A 337 -6.39 14.89 -7.73
CA ILE A 337 -7.72 15.42 -8.01
C ILE A 337 -7.64 16.35 -9.21
N TYR A 338 -8.47 16.06 -10.21
CA TYR A 338 -8.62 16.88 -11.40
C TYR A 338 -9.73 17.91 -11.21
N ASP A 339 -9.61 19.04 -11.89
CA ASP A 339 -10.65 20.07 -11.94
C ASP A 339 -11.89 19.48 -12.65
N THR A 340 -13.05 19.63 -12.03
CA THR A 340 -14.32 19.09 -12.54
C THR A 340 -14.75 19.74 -13.85
N TYR A 341 -14.36 20.99 -14.11
CA TYR A 341 -14.67 21.71 -15.35
C TYR A 341 -13.64 21.47 -16.45
N TYR A 342 -12.39 21.20 -16.06
CA TYR A 342 -11.29 20.95 -16.96
C TYR A 342 -10.61 19.64 -16.58
N LYS A 343 -11.13 18.51 -17.07
CA LYS A 343 -10.66 17.16 -16.72
C LYS A 343 -9.16 16.92 -16.94
N ASP A 344 -8.50 17.77 -17.73
CA ASP A 344 -7.05 17.70 -18.00
C ASP A 344 -6.22 18.64 -17.12
N LYS A 345 -6.86 19.47 -16.28
CA LYS A 345 -6.18 20.35 -15.32
C LYS A 345 -6.19 19.72 -13.94
N ILE A 346 -4.99 19.52 -13.40
CA ILE A 346 -4.82 19.06 -12.02
C ILE A 346 -5.21 20.20 -11.09
N TYR A 347 -6.15 19.90 -10.20
CA TYR A 347 -6.59 20.82 -9.16
C TYR A 347 -5.65 20.70 -7.95
N GLU A 348 -5.50 19.50 -7.39
CA GLU A 348 -4.80 19.26 -6.12
C GLU A 348 -4.16 17.87 -6.06
N ILE A 349 -3.09 17.72 -5.27
CA ILE A 349 -2.54 16.41 -4.88
C ILE A 349 -2.77 16.21 -3.38
N PHE A 350 -3.42 15.11 -3.02
CA PHE A 350 -3.63 14.70 -1.64
C PHE A 350 -2.60 13.65 -1.23
N ILE A 351 -1.89 13.91 -0.13
CA ILE A 351 -0.85 13.01 0.37
C ILE A 351 -1.20 12.59 1.80
N PRO A 352 -1.21 11.28 2.13
CA PRO A 352 -1.55 10.81 3.46
C PRO A 352 -0.42 11.06 4.45
N HIS A 353 -0.76 11.43 5.67
CA HIS A 353 0.16 11.65 6.77
C HIS A 353 0.20 10.46 7.73
N VAL A 354 1.27 10.31 8.52
CA VAL A 354 1.40 9.26 9.55
C VAL A 354 0.25 9.27 10.57
N ASN A 355 -0.33 10.45 10.82
CA ASN A 355 -1.51 10.63 11.70
C ASN A 355 -2.85 10.43 10.96
N ASN A 356 -2.83 9.91 9.73
CA ASN A 356 -4.00 9.63 8.89
C ASN A 356 -4.83 10.84 8.43
N PHE A 357 -4.33 12.08 8.60
CA PHE A 357 -4.84 13.22 7.85
C PHE A 357 -4.23 13.25 6.43
N MET A 358 -4.81 14.02 5.52
CA MET A 358 -4.24 14.26 4.20
C MET A 358 -3.65 15.69 4.17
N ILE A 359 -2.66 15.95 3.34
CA ILE A 359 -2.21 17.31 3.04
C ILE A 359 -2.53 17.62 1.58
N LYS A 360 -2.95 18.86 1.30
CA LYS A 360 -3.13 19.36 -0.05
C LYS A 360 -1.83 20.04 -0.50
N TYR A 361 -1.32 19.58 -1.63
CA TYR A 361 -0.10 20.06 -2.28
C TYR A 361 -0.41 20.74 -3.61
#